data_AF-A0A0F2QDQ6-F1
#
_entry.id   AF-A0A0F2QDQ6-F1
#
_cell.length_a   1.000
_cell.length_b   1.000
_cell.length_c   1.000
_cell.angle_alpha   90.00
_cell.angle_beta   90.00
_cell.angle_gamma   90.00
#
_symmetry.space_group_name_H-M   'P 1'
#
loop_
_entity.id
_entity.type
_entity.pdbx_description
1 polymer ?
#
loop_
_entity_poly.entity_id
_entity_poly.type
_entity_poly.pdbx_seq_one_letter_code
_entity_poly.pdbx_strand_id
1 'polypeptide(L)'
;MSFTERFDSFVCPGDTITCEVDGFTVMAAIVLELRGSENAPMERFPEQRPDAPDQRQDGFWPSLYINDPGFIGEADQKSVQWTDFPPERNGFRERFAKAQAEAEAVMEAWRKGDWFYCGIVLSVALEGITLVDQTGIYGVEANYPGADNAYLTEVANDLLPEALGVLARLRAVPAGEARA
;
A
#
# COMPACT_ATOMS: atom_id res chain seq x y z
N MET A 1 0.39 -19.58 10.22
CA MET A 1 -1.05 -19.59 9.84
C MET A 1 -1.20 -18.53 8.76
N SER A 2 -2.11 -18.72 7.82
CA SER A 2 -2.30 -17.80 6.69
C SER A 2 -3.73 -17.84 6.20
N PHE A 3 -4.17 -16.76 5.56
CA PHE A 3 -5.39 -16.76 4.77
C PHE A 3 -5.28 -17.83 3.66
N THR A 4 -6.33 -18.64 3.52
CA THR A 4 -6.44 -19.64 2.44
C THR A 4 -7.05 -19.03 1.18
N GLU A 5 -7.91 -18.04 1.37
CA GLU A 5 -8.42 -17.16 0.33
C GLU A 5 -7.37 -16.08 0.00
N ARG A 6 -7.44 -15.57 -1.23
CA ARG A 6 -6.60 -14.47 -1.69
C ARG A 6 -7.51 -13.38 -2.23
N PHE A 7 -7.05 -12.14 -2.12
CA PHE A 7 -7.66 -11.06 -2.90
C PHE A 7 -7.52 -11.36 -4.40
N ASP A 8 -8.52 -10.93 -5.16
CA ASP A 8 -8.55 -11.11 -6.60
C ASP A 8 -7.48 -10.26 -7.30
N SER A 9 -7.22 -10.56 -8.57
CA SER A 9 -6.27 -9.79 -9.39
C SER A 9 -6.72 -8.37 -9.70
N PHE A 10 -8.00 -8.07 -9.46
CA PHE A 10 -8.56 -6.73 -9.49
C PHE A 10 -9.45 -6.56 -8.27
N VAL A 11 -9.22 -5.51 -7.48
CA VAL A 11 -9.88 -5.31 -6.19
C VAL A 11 -10.58 -3.97 -6.10
N CYS A 12 -11.62 -3.93 -5.29
CA CYS A 12 -12.35 -2.75 -4.91
C CYS A 12 -12.22 -2.48 -3.40
N PRO A 13 -12.40 -1.22 -2.97
CA PRO A 13 -12.66 -0.93 -1.58
C PRO A 13 -13.84 -1.74 -1.04
N GLY A 14 -13.66 -2.32 0.14
CA GLY A 14 -14.65 -3.17 0.79
C GLY A 14 -14.51 -4.65 0.47
N ASP A 15 -13.64 -5.04 -0.47
CA ASP A 15 -13.33 -6.45 -0.68
C ASP A 15 -12.69 -7.06 0.57
N THR A 16 -13.05 -8.29 0.88
CA THR A 16 -12.64 -8.98 2.10
C THR A 16 -12.22 -10.41 1.83
N ILE A 17 -11.26 -10.89 2.62
CA ILE A 17 -10.94 -12.32 2.76
C ILE A 17 -11.02 -12.71 4.24
N THR A 18 -11.32 -13.99 4.50
CA THR A 18 -11.47 -14.47 5.88
C THR A 18 -10.61 -15.69 6.17
N CYS A 19 -10.28 -15.88 7.45
CA CYS A 19 -9.76 -17.13 7.95
C CYS A 19 -10.24 -17.40 9.38
N GLU A 20 -10.27 -18.68 9.74
CA GLU A 20 -10.65 -19.14 11.08
C GLU A 20 -9.40 -19.48 11.89
N VAL A 21 -9.32 -18.94 13.11
CA VAL A 21 -8.22 -19.21 14.06
C VAL A 21 -8.79 -19.42 15.45
N ASP A 22 -8.63 -20.63 16.00
CA ASP A 22 -9.08 -21.00 17.35
C ASP A 22 -10.55 -20.63 17.66
N GLY A 23 -11.45 -20.70 16.66
CA GLY A 23 -12.87 -20.34 16.80
C GLY A 23 -13.16 -18.84 16.68
N PHE A 24 -12.17 -18.03 16.29
CA PHE A 24 -12.37 -16.65 15.86
C PHE A 24 -12.31 -16.53 14.35
N THR A 25 -13.18 -15.68 13.81
CA THR A 25 -13.10 -15.26 12.41
C THR A 25 -12.22 -14.03 12.33
N VAL A 26 -11.10 -14.13 11.61
CA VAL A 26 -10.26 -12.97 11.25
C VAL A 26 -10.62 -12.56 9.83
N MET A 27 -10.98 -11.29 9.65
CA MET A 27 -11.33 -10.71 8.37
C MET A 27 -10.30 -9.64 8.00
N ALA A 28 -9.67 -9.79 6.85
CA ALA A 28 -8.89 -8.73 6.23
C ALA A 28 -9.76 -8.01 5.21
N ALA A 29 -9.78 -6.68 5.27
CA ALA A 29 -10.57 -5.83 4.38
C ALA A 29 -9.67 -4.81 3.68
N ILE A 30 -9.94 -4.58 2.40
CA ILE A 30 -9.37 -3.48 1.64
C ILE A 30 -10.16 -2.23 1.99
N VAL A 31 -9.54 -1.31 2.69
CA VAL A 31 -10.12 0.00 3.00
C VAL A 31 -9.51 0.99 2.04
N LEU A 32 -10.35 1.67 1.25
CA LEU A 32 -9.85 2.77 0.44
C LEU A 32 -9.18 3.79 1.35
N GLU A 33 -7.96 4.20 1.00
CA GLU A 33 -7.32 5.32 1.67
C GLU A 33 -7.90 6.63 1.12
N LEU A 34 -9.21 6.81 1.32
CA LEU A 34 -9.85 8.10 1.27
C LEU A 34 -9.89 8.65 2.69
N ARG A 35 -9.55 9.92 2.84
CA ARG A 35 -10.18 10.72 3.90
C ARG A 35 -11.69 10.48 3.86
N GLY A 36 -12.27 9.99 4.95
CA GLY A 36 -13.71 9.95 5.15
C GLY A 36 -14.46 8.84 4.41
N SER A 37 -13.90 7.61 4.34
CA SER A 37 -14.77 6.43 4.38
C SER A 37 -15.73 6.59 5.57
N GLU A 38 -17.03 6.30 5.40
CA GLU A 38 -18.10 6.59 6.38
C GLU A 38 -17.86 5.98 7.78
N ASN A 39 -16.83 5.15 7.95
CA ASN A 39 -16.41 4.53 9.20
C ASN A 39 -15.07 5.06 9.78
N ALA A 40 -14.39 6.01 9.14
CA ALA A 40 -13.19 6.65 9.68
C ALA A 40 -13.53 8.04 10.26
N PRO A 41 -13.37 8.30 11.58
CA PRO A 41 -13.75 9.57 12.18
C PRO A 41 -13.00 10.74 11.53
N MET A 42 -13.78 11.61 10.90
CA MET A 42 -13.40 12.76 10.09
C MET A 42 -12.56 13.82 10.84
N GLU A 43 -12.43 13.72 12.16
CA GLU A 43 -11.97 14.83 13.01
C GLU A 43 -10.48 14.83 13.39
N ARG A 44 -9.70 13.77 13.13
CA ARG A 44 -8.32 13.74 13.67
C ARG A 44 -7.31 14.57 12.87
N PHE A 45 -7.56 14.86 11.59
CA PHE A 45 -6.63 15.66 10.77
C PHE A 45 -7.42 16.43 9.71
N PRO A 46 -7.66 17.74 9.83
CA PRO A 46 -8.50 18.49 8.87
C PRO A 46 -7.83 18.89 7.53
N GLU A 47 -6.51 18.73 7.36
CA GLU A 47 -5.78 19.33 6.20
C GLU A 47 -4.98 18.37 5.28
N GLN A 48 -4.87 17.09 5.59
CA GLN A 48 -3.93 16.15 4.93
C GLN A 48 -4.61 15.14 3.99
N ARG A 49 -4.97 15.52 2.75
CA ARG A 49 -5.33 14.51 1.73
C ARG A 49 -4.17 13.51 1.61
N PRO A 50 -4.39 12.23 1.29
CA PRO A 50 -3.27 11.37 0.91
C PRO A 50 -2.54 12.05 -0.24
N ASP A 51 -1.22 12.21 -0.11
CA ASP A 51 -0.39 12.77 -1.16
C ASP A 51 -0.61 11.95 -2.43
N ALA A 52 -0.91 12.64 -3.55
CA ALA A 52 -0.95 12.01 -4.85
C ALA A 52 0.41 11.33 -5.13
N PRO A 53 0.47 10.32 -6.02
CA PRO A 53 1.71 9.56 -6.23
C PRO A 53 2.91 10.48 -6.52
N ASP A 54 2.69 11.56 -7.29
CA ASP A 54 3.72 12.55 -7.63
C ASP A 54 4.10 13.53 -6.52
N GLN A 55 3.34 13.56 -5.43
CA GLN A 55 3.61 14.40 -4.27
C GLN A 55 4.43 13.67 -3.19
N ARG A 56 4.53 12.34 -3.30
CA ARG A 56 5.42 11.54 -2.47
C ARG A 56 6.87 11.81 -2.88
N GLN A 57 7.75 12.03 -1.90
CA GLN A 57 9.18 12.29 -2.17
C GLN A 57 9.95 10.98 -2.43
N ASP A 58 9.40 10.11 -3.27
CA ASP A 58 9.89 8.75 -3.54
C ASP A 58 10.54 8.61 -4.93
N GLY A 59 10.64 9.70 -5.69
CA GLY A 59 11.23 9.67 -7.03
C GLY A 59 10.28 9.25 -8.13
N PHE A 60 8.96 9.38 -7.90
CA PHE A 60 7.93 9.13 -8.89
C PHE A 60 8.24 9.73 -10.28
N TRP A 61 8.62 11.02 -10.32
CA TRP A 61 9.00 11.67 -11.58
C TRP A 61 10.48 11.40 -11.90
N PRO A 62 10.80 10.91 -13.11
CA PRO A 62 12.18 10.73 -13.52
C PRO A 62 12.87 12.09 -13.64
N SER A 63 14.16 12.12 -13.34
CA SER A 63 14.98 13.32 -13.42
C SER A 63 16.32 13.05 -14.09
N LEU A 64 16.86 14.10 -14.72
CA LEU A 64 18.21 14.15 -15.25
C LEU A 64 19.20 14.77 -14.25
N TYR A 65 18.75 15.23 -13.08
CA TYR A 65 19.58 15.89 -12.08
C TYR A 65 19.97 14.92 -10.98
N ILE A 66 21.27 14.81 -10.71
CA ILE A 66 21.86 13.81 -9.79
C ILE A 66 21.33 13.85 -8.34
N ASN A 67 20.80 14.99 -7.92
CA ASN A 67 20.30 15.18 -6.55
C ASN A 67 18.78 15.01 -6.45
N ASP A 68 18.10 14.78 -7.57
CA ASP A 68 16.66 14.57 -7.56
C ASP A 68 16.35 13.09 -7.25
N PRO A 69 15.31 12.79 -6.45
CA PRO A 69 14.97 11.41 -6.08
C PRO A 69 14.74 10.46 -7.27
N GLY A 70 14.23 10.98 -8.40
CA GLY A 70 13.99 10.21 -9.61
C GLY A 70 15.17 10.16 -10.60
N PHE A 71 16.39 10.47 -10.16
CA PHE A 71 17.55 10.53 -11.05
C PHE A 71 17.79 9.22 -11.81
N ILE A 72 17.68 9.25 -13.14
CA ILE A 72 17.79 8.07 -14.01
C ILE A 72 19.24 7.76 -14.45
N GLY A 73 20.22 8.48 -13.87
CA GLY A 73 21.64 8.34 -14.16
C GLY A 73 22.12 9.18 -15.34
N GLU A 74 23.35 9.70 -15.23
CA GLU A 74 24.09 10.34 -16.33
C GLU A 74 24.61 9.29 -17.34
N ALA A 75 25.10 9.75 -18.49
CA ALA A 75 26.14 9.00 -19.20
C ALA A 75 27.39 8.92 -18.30
N ASP A 76 27.97 7.74 -18.10
CA ASP A 76 29.11 7.49 -17.19
C ASP A 76 30.17 8.63 -17.18
N GLN A 77 30.36 9.31 -16.05
CA GLN A 77 31.33 10.41 -15.91
C GLN A 77 32.79 9.98 -16.19
N LYS A 78 33.15 8.70 -16.01
CA LYS A 78 34.48 8.19 -16.38
C LYS A 78 34.67 8.12 -17.90
N SER A 79 33.59 8.19 -18.67
CA SER A 79 33.59 8.18 -20.13
C SER A 79 33.61 9.58 -20.77
N VAL A 80 33.55 10.66 -19.96
CA VAL A 80 33.50 12.06 -20.40
C VAL A 80 34.89 12.69 -20.55
N GLN A 81 35.95 12.03 -20.08
CA GLN A 81 37.31 12.49 -20.33
C GLN A 81 37.75 12.17 -21.77
N TRP A 82 37.94 13.23 -22.57
CA TRP A 82 38.56 13.26 -23.90
C TRP A 82 37.73 12.77 -25.09
N THR A 83 36.67 13.50 -25.48
CA THR A 83 36.26 13.59 -26.90
C THR A 83 35.57 14.93 -27.18
N ASP A 84 35.81 15.53 -28.35
CA ASP A 84 35.20 16.79 -28.79
C ASP A 84 33.67 16.70 -29.01
N PHE A 85 33.10 15.49 -28.97
CA PHE A 85 31.67 15.20 -28.94
C PHE A 85 31.47 13.87 -28.21
N PRO A 86 30.93 13.83 -26.97
CA PRO A 86 30.62 12.56 -26.34
C PRO A 86 29.47 11.91 -27.12
N PRO A 87 29.63 10.68 -27.66
CA PRO A 87 28.51 9.96 -28.24
C PRO A 87 27.45 9.70 -27.16
N GLU A 88 26.19 9.51 -27.55
CA GLU A 88 25.10 9.02 -26.70
C GLU A 88 25.40 7.60 -26.17
N ARG A 89 26.39 7.45 -25.28
CA ARG A 89 26.99 6.15 -24.94
C ARG A 89 26.22 5.35 -23.89
N ASN A 90 25.08 5.86 -23.42
CA ASN A 90 24.23 5.21 -22.43
C ASN A 90 22.72 5.34 -22.74
N GLY A 91 22.31 5.99 -23.84
CA GLY A 91 20.89 6.17 -24.17
C GLY A 91 20.06 6.91 -23.10
N PHE A 92 20.69 7.70 -22.21
CA PHE A 92 20.03 8.25 -21.02
C PHE A 92 18.81 9.14 -21.36
N ARG A 93 18.84 9.85 -22.50
CA ARG A 93 17.71 10.64 -23.00
C ARG A 93 16.54 9.75 -23.42
N GLU A 94 16.81 8.62 -24.07
CA GLU A 94 15.78 7.65 -24.45
C GLU A 94 15.19 6.97 -23.22
N ARG A 95 16.03 6.60 -22.24
CA ARG A 95 15.56 6.08 -20.95
C ARG A 95 14.71 7.10 -20.21
N PHE A 96 15.12 8.36 -20.17
CA PHE A 96 14.36 9.44 -19.56
C PHE A 96 13.00 9.59 -20.26
N ALA A 97 12.98 9.66 -21.59
CA ALA A 97 11.73 9.77 -22.35
C ALA A 97 10.80 8.57 -22.10
N LYS A 98 11.35 7.35 -22.03
CA LYS A 98 10.60 6.14 -21.70
C LYS A 98 10.02 6.20 -20.28
N ALA A 99 10.86 6.50 -19.29
CA ALA A 99 10.43 6.60 -17.90
C ALA A 99 9.39 7.73 -17.69
N GLN A 100 9.53 8.84 -18.41
CA GLN A 100 8.58 9.95 -18.39
C GLN A 100 7.21 9.48 -18.89
N ALA A 101 7.17 8.79 -20.04
CA ALA A 101 5.92 8.26 -20.58
C ALA A 101 5.27 7.20 -19.67
N GLU A 102 6.08 6.34 -19.03
CA GLU A 102 5.60 5.36 -18.06
C GLU A 102 5.00 6.05 -16.82
N ALA A 103 5.69 7.03 -16.23
CA ALA A 103 5.20 7.79 -15.07
C ALA A 103 3.92 8.58 -15.39
N GLU A 104 3.83 9.19 -16.58
CA GLU A 104 2.62 9.87 -17.05
C GLU A 104 1.42 8.91 -17.18
N ALA A 105 1.65 7.72 -17.75
CA ALA A 105 0.60 6.70 -17.87
C ALA A 105 0.12 6.20 -16.50
N VAL A 106 1.04 6.00 -15.55
CA VAL A 106 0.70 5.64 -14.16
C VAL A 106 -0.15 6.73 -13.50
N MET A 107 0.23 8.01 -13.65
CA MET A 107 -0.58 9.12 -13.13
C MET A 107 -1.94 9.24 -13.79
N GLU A 108 -2.03 9.01 -15.09
CA GLU A 108 -3.30 9.05 -15.80
C GLU A 108 -4.25 7.95 -15.30
N ALA A 109 -3.75 6.72 -15.11
CA ALA A 109 -4.51 5.61 -14.53
C ALA A 109 -4.98 5.95 -13.10
N TRP A 110 -4.11 6.55 -12.28
CA TRP A 110 -4.48 6.98 -10.92
C TRP A 110 -5.61 8.02 -10.95
N ARG A 111 -5.51 9.03 -11.82
CA ARG A 111 -6.52 10.09 -11.97
C ARG A 111 -7.87 9.55 -12.45
N LYS A 112 -7.88 8.44 -13.20
CA LYS A 112 -9.10 7.72 -13.62
C LYS A 112 -9.68 6.84 -12.52
N GLY A 113 -8.91 6.55 -11.46
CA GLY A 113 -9.29 5.61 -10.41
C GLY A 113 -9.04 4.15 -10.79
N ASP A 114 -8.24 3.89 -11.82
CA ASP A 114 -7.89 2.52 -12.25
C ASP A 114 -7.01 1.82 -11.20
N TRP A 115 -6.27 2.59 -10.40
CA TRP A 115 -5.51 2.14 -9.24
C TRP A 115 -5.55 3.19 -8.13
N PHE A 116 -5.34 2.78 -6.88
CA PHE A 116 -5.47 3.65 -5.71
C PHE A 116 -4.58 3.20 -4.55
N TYR A 117 -4.37 4.07 -3.56
CA TYR A 117 -3.80 3.70 -2.28
C TYR A 117 -4.87 3.18 -1.33
N CYS A 118 -4.57 2.11 -0.62
CA CYS A 118 -5.46 1.44 0.29
C CYS A 118 -4.78 1.11 1.62
N GLY A 119 -5.62 0.83 2.62
CA GLY A 119 -5.24 0.13 3.82
C GLY A 119 -5.68 -1.33 3.76
N ILE A 120 -4.83 -2.23 4.22
CA ILE A 120 -5.22 -3.60 4.58
C ILE A 120 -5.48 -3.60 6.08
N VAL A 121 -6.73 -3.80 6.47
CA VAL A 121 -7.17 -3.73 7.87
C VAL A 121 -7.70 -5.08 8.30
N LEU A 122 -7.15 -5.60 9.39
CA LEU A 122 -7.61 -6.83 10.02
C LEU A 122 -8.57 -6.49 11.16
N SER A 123 -9.67 -7.24 11.20
CA SER A 123 -10.63 -7.25 12.29
C SER A 123 -10.86 -8.67 12.75
N VAL A 124 -11.20 -8.83 14.03
CA VAL A 124 -11.52 -10.14 14.60
C VAL A 124 -12.92 -10.15 15.18
N ALA A 125 -13.66 -11.22 14.89
CA ALA A 125 -14.97 -11.49 15.42
C ALA A 125 -15.03 -12.82 16.16
N LEU A 126 -15.88 -12.88 17.18
CA LEU A 126 -16.27 -14.11 17.87
C LEU A 126 -17.79 -14.20 17.83
N GLU A 127 -18.33 -15.31 17.31
CA GLU A 127 -19.78 -15.54 17.21
C GLU A 127 -20.54 -14.37 16.52
N GLY A 128 -19.91 -13.74 15.53
CA GLY A 128 -20.48 -12.60 14.80
C GLY A 128 -20.37 -11.24 15.51
N ILE A 129 -19.79 -11.20 16.72
CA ILE A 129 -19.50 -9.95 17.43
C ILE A 129 -18.06 -9.55 17.12
N THR A 130 -17.89 -8.41 16.46
CA THR A 130 -16.55 -7.82 16.23
C THR A 130 -15.96 -7.36 17.56
N LEU A 131 -14.81 -7.92 17.94
CA LEU A 131 -14.19 -7.72 19.27
C LEU A 131 -13.24 -6.52 19.35
N VAL A 132 -12.78 -6.01 18.19
CA VAL A 132 -11.94 -4.83 17.90
C VAL A 132 -10.84 -4.36 18.88
N ASP A 133 -9.60 -4.41 18.39
CA ASP A 133 -8.84 -3.22 17.99
C ASP A 133 -8.33 -3.48 16.56
N GLN A 134 -8.41 -2.53 15.63
CA GLN A 134 -8.06 -2.75 14.21
C GLN A 134 -6.55 -2.63 14.02
N THR A 135 -5.86 -3.68 13.55
CA THR A 135 -4.50 -3.53 13.03
C THR A 135 -4.55 -3.35 11.53
N GLY A 136 -3.76 -2.42 10.99
CA GLY A 136 -3.74 -2.19 9.56
C GLY A 136 -2.51 -1.41 9.10
N ILE A 137 -2.11 -1.69 7.87
CA ILE A 137 -1.08 -0.94 7.15
C ILE A 137 -1.78 -0.18 6.03
N TYR A 138 -1.40 1.09 5.86
CA TYR A 138 -1.91 2.02 4.85
C TYR A 138 -0.81 2.41 3.87
N GLY A 139 -1.16 3.12 2.80
CA GLY A 139 -0.23 3.51 1.74
C GLY A 139 0.10 2.38 0.77
N VAL A 140 -0.66 1.29 0.80
CA VAL A 140 -0.47 0.10 -0.06
C VAL A 140 -1.13 0.37 -1.41
N GLU A 141 -0.42 0.20 -2.54
CA GLU A 141 -1.08 0.32 -3.84
C GLU A 141 -2.12 -0.79 -4.02
N ALA A 142 -3.19 -0.53 -4.77
CA ALA A 142 -4.14 -1.55 -5.23
C ALA A 142 -4.40 -1.32 -6.71
N ASN A 143 -4.39 -2.41 -7.49
CA ASN A 143 -4.52 -2.42 -8.96
C ASN A 143 -3.41 -1.64 -9.67
N TYR A 144 -2.23 -1.49 -9.07
CA TYR A 144 -1.12 -0.76 -9.70
C TYR A 144 -0.84 -1.30 -11.11
N PRO A 145 -0.59 -0.46 -12.12
CA PRO A 145 -0.42 -0.92 -13.49
C PRO A 145 0.63 -2.04 -13.63
N GLY A 146 0.18 -3.19 -14.12
CA GLY A 146 1.02 -4.39 -14.31
C GLY A 146 1.18 -5.28 -13.08
N ALA A 147 0.59 -4.93 -11.93
CA ALA A 147 0.51 -5.79 -10.75
C ALA A 147 -0.72 -6.71 -10.82
N ASP A 148 -0.67 -7.82 -10.07
CA ASP A 148 -1.76 -8.79 -9.92
C ASP A 148 -2.37 -8.79 -8.51
N ASN A 149 -2.02 -7.79 -7.69
CA ASN A 149 -2.44 -7.64 -6.29
C ASN A 149 -2.11 -8.80 -5.34
N ALA A 150 -1.30 -9.79 -5.74
CA ALA A 150 -1.01 -10.95 -4.89
C ALA A 150 -0.42 -10.55 -3.52
N TYR A 151 0.40 -9.50 -3.50
CA TYR A 151 1.01 -8.95 -2.29
C TYR A 151 0.00 -8.40 -1.27
N LEU A 152 -1.23 -8.03 -1.66
CA LEU A 152 -2.26 -7.58 -0.70
C LEU A 152 -2.58 -8.69 0.32
N THR A 153 -2.56 -9.94 -0.16
CA THR A 153 -2.75 -11.11 0.71
C THR A 153 -1.51 -11.36 1.56
N GLU A 154 -0.31 -11.06 1.07
CA GLU A 154 0.94 -11.13 1.85
C GLU A 154 0.92 -10.13 3.00
N VAL A 155 0.53 -8.87 2.74
CA VAL A 155 0.34 -7.84 3.78
C VAL A 155 -0.68 -8.28 4.83
N ALA A 156 -1.81 -8.88 4.40
CA ALA A 156 -2.80 -9.41 5.34
C ALA A 156 -2.23 -10.54 6.22
N ASN A 157 -1.40 -11.42 5.65
CA ASN A 157 -0.73 -12.49 6.40
C ASN A 157 0.31 -11.96 7.38
N ASP A 158 1.05 -10.91 7.01
CA ASP A 158 2.05 -10.28 7.87
C ASP A 158 1.41 -9.60 9.10
N LEU A 159 0.19 -9.08 8.95
CA LEU A 159 -0.60 -8.50 10.04
C LEU A 159 -1.28 -9.54 10.95
N LEU A 160 -1.44 -10.79 10.48
CA LEU A 160 -2.17 -11.82 11.19
C LEU A 160 -1.62 -12.10 12.61
N PRO A 161 -0.30 -12.22 12.85
CA PRO A 161 0.24 -12.42 14.20
C PRO A 161 -0.14 -11.32 15.18
N GLU A 162 -0.21 -10.07 14.73
CA GLU A 162 -0.58 -8.92 15.58
C GLU A 162 -2.05 -9.00 15.99
N ALA A 163 -2.94 -9.29 15.03
CA ALA A 163 -4.36 -9.50 15.29
C ALA A 163 -4.59 -10.65 16.29
N LEU A 164 -3.85 -11.75 16.16
CA LEU A 164 -3.91 -12.87 17.10
C LEU A 164 -3.35 -12.51 18.49
N GLY A 165 -2.34 -11.65 18.56
CA GLY A 165 -1.81 -11.13 19.81
C GLY A 165 -2.86 -10.38 20.64
N VAL A 166 -3.77 -9.66 19.98
CA VAL A 166 -4.93 -9.01 20.63
C VAL A 166 -5.88 -10.05 21.21
N LEU A 167 -6.19 -11.11 20.48
CA LEU A 167 -7.07 -12.18 20.95
C LEU A 167 -6.51 -12.91 22.16
N ALA A 168 -5.22 -13.22 22.15
CA ALA A 168 -4.54 -13.83 23.27
C ALA A 168 -4.66 -12.96 24.54
N ARG A 169 -4.55 -11.63 24.40
CA ARG A 169 -4.75 -10.69 25.51
C ARG A 169 -6.20 -10.69 26.00
N LEU A 170 -7.19 -10.64 25.10
CA LEU A 170 -8.61 -10.69 25.47
C LEU A 170 -8.97 -11.97 26.22
N ARG A 171 -8.43 -13.13 25.81
CA ARG A 171 -8.61 -14.41 26.50
C ARG A 171 -7.91 -14.47 27.86
N ALA A 172 -6.78 -13.77 28.01
CA ALA A 172 -6.00 -13.74 29.23
C ALA A 172 -6.55 -12.77 30.29
N VAL A 173 -7.49 -11.88 29.94
CA VAL A 173 -8.26 -11.12 30.92
C VAL A 173 -9.13 -12.12 31.68
N PRO A 174 -8.85 -12.42 32.96
CA PRO A 174 -9.78 -13.24 33.74
C PRO A 174 -11.14 -12.56 33.69
N ALA A 175 -12.21 -13.34 33.58
CA ALA A 175 -13.57 -12.88 33.80
C ALA A 175 -13.68 -12.34 35.23
N GLY A 176 -13.22 -11.11 35.44
CA GLY A 176 -13.07 -10.48 36.72
C GLY A 176 -14.37 -9.78 37.05
N GLU A 177 -15.04 -10.29 38.08
CA GLU A 177 -15.74 -9.46 39.06
C GLU A 177 -16.71 -8.46 38.45
N ALA A 178 -17.91 -8.95 38.11
CA ALA A 178 -19.10 -8.14 38.26
C ALA A 178 -19.12 -7.64 39.72
N ARG A 179 -18.58 -6.44 39.95
CA ARG A 179 -18.75 -5.73 41.22
C ARG A 179 -20.25 -5.51 41.41
N ALA A 180 -20.78 -6.24 42.39
CA ALA A 180 -22.12 -6.08 42.94
C ALA A 180 -22.32 -4.67 43.51
#